data_AF-A0A0H2R7C6-F1
#
_entry.id   AF-A0A0H2R7C6-F1
#
_cell.length_a   1.000
_cell.length_b   1.000
_cell.length_c   1.000
_cell.angle_alpha   90.00
_cell.angle_beta   90.00
_cell.angle_gamma   90.00
#
_symmetry.space_group_name_H-M   'P 1'
#
loop_
_entity.id
_entity.type
_entity.pdbx_description
1 polymer ?
#
loop_
_entity_poly.entity_id
_entity_poly.type
_entity_poly.pdbx_seq_one_letter_code
_entity_poly.pdbx_strand_id
1 'polypeptide(L)'
;MYDREYHQVNEPTTLPIILALLEMSTKYDFQAIRREVIQHLSLYYTTHPESAPHMRLLVFAEDQDASKDANFRLLAAARRCNVRSILPMLFYVCSIEPLDTIFEQSNQLNPEDFKRLISGRETLITRIKNFGRTMLQPCMKCGNDLCFDTRARMHLRWINCEYTPNVFPLGAISGGIKGMGKSEEYPQLCRTCVDESSVRLHFFRTGFCGGLPRIFNLGNWGDLEDDDLETESESESP
;
A
#
# COMPACT_ATOMS: atom_id res chain seq x y z
N MET A 1 -21.86 25.79 -14.18
CA MET A 1 -22.78 24.96 -13.36
C MET A 1 -22.18 23.56 -13.39
N TYR A 2 -21.67 23.07 -12.26
CA TYR A 2 -21.14 21.71 -12.16
C TYR A 2 -22.34 20.76 -12.10
N ASP A 3 -22.42 19.83 -13.04
CA ASP A 3 -23.48 18.83 -13.03
C ASP A 3 -23.06 17.68 -12.11
N ARG A 4 -23.88 17.41 -11.08
CA ARG A 4 -23.57 16.43 -10.05
C ARG A 4 -23.53 15.00 -10.60
N GLU A 5 -24.09 14.79 -11.80
CA GLU A 5 -24.09 13.51 -12.50
C GLU A 5 -22.76 13.18 -13.20
N TYR A 6 -21.76 14.07 -13.20
CA TYR A 6 -20.50 13.87 -13.94
C TYR A 6 -19.52 12.87 -13.29
N HIS A 7 -19.65 12.58 -11.99
CA HIS A 7 -18.78 11.62 -11.31
C HIS A 7 -19.60 10.58 -10.55
N GLN A 8 -19.65 9.36 -11.08
CA GLN A 8 -20.22 8.22 -10.36
C GLN A 8 -19.09 7.51 -9.61
N VAL A 9 -19.26 7.28 -8.30
CA VAL A 9 -18.25 6.66 -7.43
C VAL A 9 -17.73 5.30 -7.95
N ASN A 10 -18.54 4.61 -8.77
CA ASN A 10 -18.23 3.29 -9.33
C ASN A 10 -17.67 3.33 -10.77
N GLU A 11 -17.56 4.51 -11.39
CA GLU A 11 -17.01 4.65 -12.74
C GLU A 11 -15.50 5.00 -12.71
N PRO A 12 -14.69 4.43 -13.62
CA PRO A 12 -13.28 4.77 -13.71
C PRO A 12 -13.09 6.27 -13.98
N THR A 13 -12.35 6.95 -13.11
CA THR A 13 -12.02 8.37 -13.25
C THR A 13 -10.54 8.55 -13.55
N THR A 14 -10.19 9.58 -14.32
CA THR A 14 -8.80 9.88 -14.66
C THR A 14 -8.10 10.68 -13.56
N LEU A 15 -6.78 10.52 -13.43
CA LEU A 15 -6.00 11.26 -12.43
C LEU A 15 -6.22 12.78 -12.50
N PRO A 16 -6.19 13.45 -13.67
CA PRO A 16 -6.42 14.89 -13.74
C PRO A 16 -7.77 15.32 -13.16
N ILE A 17 -8.83 14.53 -13.34
CA ILE A 17 -10.15 14.81 -12.78
C ILE A 17 -10.09 14.67 -11.25
N ILE A 18 -9.53 13.57 -10.72
CA ILE A 18 -9.39 13.39 -9.26
C ILE A 18 -8.61 14.54 -8.63
N LEU A 19 -7.48 14.93 -9.22
CA LEU A 19 -6.67 16.04 -8.72
C LEU A 19 -7.46 17.36 -8.72
N ALA A 20 -8.15 17.66 -9.81
CA ALA A 20 -8.98 18.86 -9.92
C ALA A 20 -10.12 18.86 -8.88
N LEU A 21 -10.81 17.73 -8.69
CA LEU A 21 -11.89 17.64 -7.72
C LEU A 21 -11.37 17.78 -6.28
N LEU A 22 -10.22 17.20 -5.93
CA LEU A 22 -9.60 17.40 -4.61
C LEU A 22 -9.23 18.86 -4.37
N GLU A 23 -8.55 19.49 -5.33
CA GLU A 23 -8.10 20.88 -5.19
C GLU A 23 -9.28 21.85 -5.12
N MET A 24 -10.27 21.68 -5.99
CA MET A 24 -11.47 22.52 -6.02
C MET A 24 -12.33 22.31 -4.77
N SER A 25 -12.59 21.07 -4.38
CA SER A 25 -13.40 20.79 -3.18
C SER A 25 -12.76 21.31 -1.91
N THR A 26 -11.42 21.29 -1.82
CA THR A 26 -10.69 21.89 -0.69
C THR A 26 -10.70 23.42 -0.75
N LYS A 27 -10.47 24.00 -1.93
CA LYS A 27 -10.39 25.46 -2.10
C LYS A 27 -11.72 26.17 -1.86
N TYR A 28 -12.83 25.55 -2.26
CA TYR A 28 -14.18 26.12 -2.15
C TYR A 28 -15.03 25.48 -1.05
N ASP A 29 -14.43 24.63 -0.21
CA ASP A 29 -15.08 23.92 0.88
C ASP A 29 -16.33 23.12 0.45
N PHE A 30 -16.24 22.43 -0.69
CA PHE A 30 -17.30 21.55 -1.17
C PHE A 30 -17.17 20.15 -0.56
N GLN A 31 -17.55 20.05 0.72
CA GLN A 31 -17.42 18.83 1.52
C GLN A 31 -18.04 17.59 0.88
N ALA A 32 -19.21 17.72 0.23
CA ALA A 32 -19.86 16.59 -0.45
C ALA A 32 -18.98 15.98 -1.57
N ILE A 33 -18.39 16.84 -2.42
CA ILE A 33 -17.49 16.39 -3.50
C ILE A 33 -16.21 15.81 -2.91
N ARG A 34 -15.65 16.47 -1.88
CA ARG A 34 -14.46 15.99 -1.18
C ARG A 34 -14.67 14.57 -0.66
N ARG A 35 -15.79 14.33 0.03
CA ARG A 35 -16.16 13.01 0.56
C ARG A 35 -16.30 11.96 -0.53
N GLU A 36 -16.99 12.27 -1.62
CA GLU A 36 -17.15 11.37 -2.76
C GLU A 36 -15.79 10.97 -3.38
N VAL A 37 -14.86 11.93 -3.51
CA VAL A 37 -13.52 11.67 -4.05
C VAL A 37 -12.67 10.85 -3.10
N ILE A 38 -12.69 11.17 -1.79
CA ILE A 38 -11.96 10.39 -0.77
C ILE A 38 -12.50 8.96 -0.71
N GLN A 39 -13.82 8.79 -0.76
CA GLN A 39 -14.45 7.49 -0.79
C GLN A 39 -14.03 6.70 -2.04
N HIS A 40 -14.03 7.33 -3.22
CA HIS A 40 -13.55 6.71 -4.45
C HIS A 40 -12.08 6.29 -4.35
N LEU A 41 -11.20 7.17 -3.84
CA LEU A 41 -9.78 6.85 -3.63
C LEU A 41 -9.56 5.72 -2.62
N SER A 42 -10.38 5.64 -1.57
CA SER A 42 -10.29 4.61 -0.53
C SER A 42 -10.59 3.21 -1.05
N LEU A 43 -11.32 3.09 -2.17
CA LEU A 43 -11.52 1.80 -2.85
C LEU A 43 -10.20 1.19 -3.35
N TYR A 44 -9.23 2.03 -3.70
CA TYR A 44 -7.94 1.61 -4.24
C TYR A 44 -6.80 1.72 -3.24
N TYR A 45 -6.78 2.79 -2.44
CA TYR A 45 -5.79 3.06 -1.40
C TYR A 45 -6.35 2.70 -0.04
N THR A 46 -6.67 1.41 0.11
CA THR A 46 -7.48 0.98 1.23
C THR A 46 -6.79 1.18 2.57
N THR A 47 -7.54 1.73 3.53
CA THR A 47 -7.11 1.98 4.91
C THR A 47 -7.16 0.72 5.78
N HIS A 48 -7.87 -0.32 5.33
CA HIS A 48 -8.14 -1.50 6.13
C HIS A 48 -7.36 -2.75 5.67
N PRO A 49 -6.72 -3.48 6.61
CA PRO A 49 -5.96 -4.70 6.32
C PRO A 49 -6.76 -5.81 5.64
N GLU A 50 -8.06 -5.88 5.91
CA GLU A 50 -8.92 -7.00 5.54
C GLU A 50 -9.35 -6.94 4.07
N SER A 51 -9.48 -5.73 3.53
CA SER A 51 -9.84 -5.43 2.13
C SER A 51 -8.64 -5.37 1.17
N ALA A 52 -7.42 -5.54 1.70
CA ALA A 52 -6.19 -5.62 0.92
C ALA A 52 -6.00 -6.79 -0.09
N PRO A 53 -6.75 -7.94 -0.15
CA PRO A 53 -6.39 -9.03 -1.07
C PRO A 53 -6.70 -8.70 -2.53
N HIS A 54 -7.47 -7.64 -2.77
CA HIS A 54 -7.97 -7.24 -4.08
C HIS A 54 -7.40 -5.90 -4.53
N MET A 55 -6.27 -5.46 -3.93
CA MET A 55 -5.60 -4.23 -4.35
C MET A 55 -5.16 -4.35 -5.81
N ARG A 56 -6.01 -3.85 -6.71
CA ARG A 56 -5.60 -3.41 -8.04
C ARG A 56 -4.83 -2.12 -7.79
N LEU A 57 -3.51 -2.21 -7.73
CA LEU A 57 -2.59 -1.08 -7.51
C LEU A 57 -2.65 0.01 -8.59
N LEU A 58 -3.61 -0.08 -9.52
CA LEU A 58 -3.76 0.79 -10.66
C LEU A 58 -5.18 1.35 -10.65
N VAL A 59 -5.34 2.49 -9.97
CA VAL A 59 -6.54 3.35 -10.07
C VAL A 59 -6.72 3.81 -11.51
N PHE A 60 -5.59 4.06 -12.18
CA PHE A 60 -5.52 4.53 -13.55
C PHE A 60 -5.14 3.31 -14.41
N ALA A 61 -6.07 2.84 -15.22
CA ALA A 61 -5.91 1.64 -16.03
C ALA A 61 -4.63 1.69 -16.88
N GLU A 62 -3.99 0.53 -17.08
CA GLU A 62 -2.79 0.34 -17.91
C GLU A 62 -2.97 0.81 -19.36
N ASP A 63 -4.21 0.93 -19.83
CA ASP A 63 -4.56 1.29 -21.21
C ASP A 63 -4.45 2.80 -21.53
N GLN A 64 -4.19 3.67 -20.54
CA GLN A 64 -4.08 5.11 -20.79
C GLN A 64 -2.83 5.70 -20.16
N ASP A 65 -1.70 5.60 -20.87
CA ASP A 65 -0.53 6.50 -20.76
C ASP A 65 -0.26 7.03 -19.35
N ALA A 66 -0.43 6.15 -18.35
CA ALA A 66 -0.58 6.55 -16.97
C ALA A 66 0.82 6.92 -16.53
N SER A 67 1.07 8.23 -16.52
CA SER A 67 2.38 8.77 -16.27
C SER A 67 2.98 8.13 -15.02
N LYS A 68 4.25 7.72 -15.09
CA LYS A 68 4.98 7.04 -14.00
C LYS A 68 4.96 7.83 -12.68
N ASP A 69 4.61 9.11 -12.75
CA ASP A 69 4.49 10.02 -11.62
C ASP A 69 3.08 10.10 -11.00
N ALA A 70 2.10 9.35 -11.51
CA ALA A 70 0.69 9.45 -11.11
C ALA A 70 0.49 9.36 -9.59
N ASN A 71 1.13 8.38 -8.96
CA ASN A 71 1.06 8.15 -7.51
C ASN A 71 1.76 9.26 -6.72
N PHE A 72 2.86 9.80 -7.22
CA PHE A 72 3.58 10.92 -6.59
C PHE A 72 2.78 12.21 -6.65
N ARG A 73 2.14 12.50 -7.79
CA ARG A 73 1.24 13.65 -7.96
C ARG A 73 0.04 13.53 -7.03
N LEU A 74 -0.55 12.34 -6.93
CA LEU A 74 -1.66 12.07 -6.03
C LEU A 74 -1.24 12.20 -4.56
N LEU A 75 -0.07 11.69 -4.18
CA LEU A 75 0.50 11.87 -2.85
C LEU A 75 0.68 13.35 -2.51
N ALA A 76 1.28 14.13 -3.41
CA ALA A 76 1.47 15.57 -3.22
C ALA A 76 0.14 16.33 -3.09
N ALA A 77 -0.88 15.95 -3.87
CA ALA A 77 -2.22 16.55 -3.79
C ALA A 77 -2.95 16.16 -2.51
N ALA A 78 -2.93 14.88 -2.12
CA ALA A 78 -3.52 14.41 -0.86
C ALA A 78 -2.91 15.13 0.35
N ARG A 79 -1.59 15.35 0.34
CA ARG A 79 -0.90 16.14 1.39
C ARG A 79 -1.35 17.60 1.42
N ARG A 80 -1.43 18.27 0.26
CA ARG A 80 -1.92 19.66 0.17
C ARG A 80 -3.38 19.80 0.60
N CYS A 81 -4.20 18.84 0.23
CA CYS A 81 -5.64 18.85 0.52
C CYS A 81 -5.99 18.29 1.90
N ASN A 82 -4.99 17.89 2.70
CA ASN A 82 -5.17 17.23 3.99
C ASN A 82 -6.11 16.01 3.93
N VAL A 83 -5.91 15.13 2.94
CA VAL A 83 -6.63 13.85 2.86
C VAL A 83 -5.76 12.80 3.52
N ARG A 84 -5.93 12.62 4.84
CA ARG A 84 -4.95 11.90 5.67
C ARG A 84 -5.13 10.39 5.63
N SER A 85 -6.37 9.92 5.54
CA SER A 85 -6.73 8.49 5.51
C SER A 85 -5.97 7.69 4.44
N ILE A 86 -5.80 8.21 3.23
CA ILE A 86 -5.15 7.46 2.13
C ILE A 86 -3.61 7.56 2.11
N LEU A 87 -3.03 8.48 2.91
CA LEU A 87 -1.59 8.75 2.86
C LEU A 87 -0.71 7.53 3.12
N PRO A 88 -0.96 6.68 4.15
CA PRO A 88 -0.08 5.54 4.43
C PRO A 88 0.07 4.62 3.22
N MET A 89 -1.02 4.43 2.47
CA MET A 89 -1.05 3.57 1.30
C MET A 89 -0.40 4.24 0.09
N LEU A 90 -0.60 5.55 -0.12
CA LEU A 90 0.11 6.31 -1.17
C LEU A 90 1.63 6.33 -0.93
N PHE A 91 2.06 6.56 0.31
CA PHE A 91 3.47 6.48 0.68
C PHE A 91 4.02 5.08 0.43
N TYR A 92 3.27 4.03 0.78
CA TYR A 92 3.66 2.66 0.43
C TYR A 92 3.88 2.50 -1.07
N VAL A 93 2.89 2.84 -1.90
CA VAL A 93 2.98 2.63 -3.36
C VAL A 93 4.15 3.44 -3.95
N CYS A 94 4.33 4.68 -3.54
CA CYS A 94 5.49 5.47 -3.99
C CYS A 94 6.82 4.88 -3.49
N SER A 95 6.83 4.27 -2.30
CA SER A 95 8.04 3.73 -1.68
C SER A 95 8.49 2.41 -2.29
N ILE A 96 7.68 1.76 -3.13
CA ILE A 96 8.03 0.49 -3.79
C ILE A 96 8.60 0.68 -5.20
N GLU A 97 8.57 1.90 -5.71
CA GLU A 97 9.15 2.28 -7.00
C GLU A 97 10.69 2.13 -7.01
N PRO A 98 11.35 2.00 -8.17
CA PRO A 98 12.81 2.07 -8.25
C PRO A 98 13.35 3.37 -7.60
N LEU A 99 14.54 3.31 -6.99
CA LEU A 99 15.13 4.49 -6.35
C LEU A 99 15.32 5.64 -7.34
N ASP A 100 15.79 5.34 -8.55
CA ASP A 100 15.95 6.35 -9.60
C ASP A 100 14.62 7.07 -9.89
N THR A 101 13.51 6.32 -10.03
CA THR A 101 12.17 6.89 -10.16
C THR A 101 11.81 7.78 -8.96
N ILE A 102 12.06 7.32 -7.73
CA ILE A 102 11.77 8.10 -6.51
C ILE A 102 12.55 9.42 -6.52
N PHE A 103 13.83 9.41 -6.91
CA PHE A 103 14.66 10.61 -6.98
C PHE A 103 14.22 11.55 -8.11
N GLU A 104 13.85 11.03 -9.27
CA GLU A 104 13.27 11.81 -10.37
C GLU A 104 12.00 12.56 -9.95
N GLN A 105 11.17 11.94 -9.10
CA GLN A 105 9.93 12.54 -8.59
C GLN A 105 10.11 13.35 -7.30
N SER A 106 11.34 13.55 -6.82
CA SER A 106 11.60 14.26 -5.56
C SER A 106 11.10 15.71 -5.56
N ASN A 107 11.06 16.36 -6.72
CA ASN A 107 10.55 17.73 -6.88
C ASN A 107 9.02 17.85 -6.70
N GLN A 108 8.28 16.75 -6.79
CA GLN A 108 6.83 16.74 -6.57
C GLN A 108 6.47 16.72 -5.08
N LEU A 109 7.41 16.31 -4.23
CA LEU A 109 7.22 16.19 -2.79
C LEU A 109 7.93 17.33 -2.07
N ASN A 110 7.36 17.77 -0.95
CA ASN A 110 8.12 18.62 -0.04
C ASN A 110 9.25 17.79 0.62
N PRO A 111 10.33 18.43 1.13
CA PRO A 111 11.49 17.72 1.66
C PRO A 111 11.17 16.75 2.81
N GLU A 112 10.18 17.09 3.65
CA GLU A 112 9.80 16.26 4.79
C GLU A 112 9.05 15.00 4.34
N ASP A 113 8.15 15.11 3.37
CA ASP A 113 7.46 13.96 2.80
C ASP A 113 8.43 13.07 2.00
N PHE A 114 9.37 13.66 1.26
CA PHE A 114 10.44 12.88 0.61
C PHE A 114 11.28 12.10 1.65
N LYS A 115 11.66 12.75 2.76
CA LYS A 115 12.38 12.09 3.86
C LYS A 115 11.55 10.96 4.49
N ARG A 116 10.25 11.17 4.72
CA ARG A 116 9.33 10.13 5.22
C ARG A 116 9.27 8.94 4.28
N LEU A 117 9.17 9.20 2.96
CA LEU A 117 9.14 8.17 1.93
C LEU A 117 10.39 7.27 1.98
N ILE A 118 11.58 7.88 1.97
CA ILE A 118 12.86 7.15 2.02
C ILE A 118 13.01 6.37 3.34
N SER A 119 12.70 7.00 4.48
CA SER A 119 12.80 6.35 5.80
C SER A 119 11.82 5.17 5.93
N GLY A 120 10.61 5.33 5.41
CA GLY A 120 9.61 4.27 5.35
C GLY A 120 10.05 3.12 4.45
N ARG A 121 10.64 3.41 3.28
CA ARG A 121 11.22 2.39 2.39
C ARG A 121 12.27 1.54 3.10
N GLU A 122 13.23 2.14 3.78
CA GLU A 122 14.26 1.40 4.54
C GLU A 122 13.65 0.51 5.64
N THR A 123 12.61 1.03 6.31
CA THR A 123 11.86 0.26 7.31
C THR A 123 11.12 -0.92 6.67
N LEU A 124 10.49 -0.73 5.51
CA LEU A 124 9.82 -1.77 4.73
C LEU A 124 10.80 -2.87 4.32
N ILE A 125 11.96 -2.49 3.79
CA ILE A 125 13.05 -3.40 3.42
C ILE A 125 13.48 -4.24 4.62
N THR A 126 13.61 -3.64 5.80
CA THR A 126 13.96 -4.40 7.00
C THR A 126 12.86 -5.40 7.38
N ARG A 127 11.58 -4.96 7.32
CA ARG A 127 10.42 -5.83 7.62
C ARG A 127 10.27 -6.98 6.63
N ILE A 128 10.63 -6.80 5.37
CA ILE A 128 10.48 -7.82 4.33
C ILE A 128 11.43 -9.00 4.50
N LYS A 129 12.65 -8.72 4.97
CA LYS A 129 13.63 -9.75 5.33
C LYS A 129 13.09 -10.59 6.49
N ASN A 130 12.50 -9.93 7.49
CA ASN A 130 11.87 -10.61 8.62
C ASN A 130 10.61 -11.41 8.22
N PHE A 131 9.83 -10.90 7.27
CA PHE A 131 8.69 -11.59 6.71
C PHE A 131 9.11 -12.92 6.08
N GLY A 132 10.10 -12.90 5.19
CA GLY A 132 10.51 -14.14 4.52
C GLY A 132 11.08 -15.18 5.47
N ARG A 133 11.82 -14.74 6.50
CA ARG A 133 12.22 -15.61 7.61
C ARG A 133 11.01 -16.23 8.31
N THR A 134 10.01 -15.43 8.67
CA THR A 134 8.81 -15.88 9.39
C THR A 134 7.98 -16.87 8.57
N MET A 135 7.86 -16.61 7.27
CA MET A 135 7.06 -17.40 6.32
C MET A 135 7.74 -18.70 5.89
N LEU A 136 9.06 -18.69 5.72
CA LEU A 136 9.81 -19.86 5.25
C LEU A 136 10.36 -20.70 6.40
N GLN A 137 10.27 -20.21 7.64
CA GLN A 137 10.56 -20.98 8.85
C GLN A 137 9.32 -21.07 9.77
N PRO A 138 8.17 -21.60 9.29
CA PRO A 138 6.94 -21.71 10.05
C PRO A 138 7.05 -22.68 11.24
N CYS A 139 7.93 -23.67 11.15
CA CYS A 139 8.19 -24.63 12.22
C CYS A 139 9.69 -24.89 12.33
N MET A 140 10.20 -24.84 13.57
CA MET A 140 11.61 -25.13 13.87
C MET A 140 11.95 -26.61 13.75
N LYS A 141 10.94 -27.50 13.75
CA LYS A 141 11.10 -28.96 13.76
C LYS A 141 10.21 -29.59 12.69
N CYS A 142 10.44 -29.25 11.43
CA CYS A 142 9.82 -30.00 10.33
C CYS A 142 10.47 -31.39 10.27
N GLY A 143 9.68 -32.46 10.38
CA GLY A 143 10.20 -33.83 10.26
C GLY A 143 10.41 -34.31 8.81
N ASN A 144 10.26 -33.43 7.83
CA ASN A 144 10.44 -33.74 6.41
C ASN A 144 11.63 -32.94 5.88
N ASP A 145 12.73 -33.65 5.62
CA ASP A 145 14.00 -33.07 5.18
C ASP A 145 13.86 -32.33 3.84
N LEU A 146 13.12 -32.90 2.88
CA LEU A 146 12.87 -32.28 1.58
C LEU A 146 12.14 -30.94 1.72
N CYS A 147 11.16 -30.86 2.64
CA CYS A 147 10.46 -29.62 2.95
C CYS A 147 11.37 -28.60 3.64
N PHE A 148 12.24 -29.05 4.55
CA PHE A 148 13.23 -28.19 5.20
C PHE A 148 14.21 -27.59 4.17
N ASP A 149 14.82 -28.42 3.35
CA ASP A 149 15.79 -28.00 2.33
C ASP A 149 15.17 -27.07 1.30
N THR A 150 13.94 -27.38 0.87
CA THR A 150 13.21 -26.52 -0.08
C THR A 150 12.94 -25.14 0.52
N ARG A 151 12.46 -25.07 1.77
CA ARG A 151 12.26 -23.79 2.46
C ARG A 151 13.56 -23.03 2.68
N ALA A 152 14.65 -23.72 3.01
CA ALA A 152 15.97 -23.10 3.15
C ALA A 152 16.45 -22.48 1.83
N ARG A 153 16.28 -23.18 0.70
CA ARG A 153 16.58 -22.66 -0.64
C ARG A 153 15.69 -21.46 -1.01
N MET A 154 14.38 -21.54 -0.74
CA MET A 154 13.47 -20.41 -0.93
C MET A 154 13.92 -19.21 -0.09
N HIS A 155 14.35 -19.43 1.15
CA HIS A 155 14.77 -18.36 2.05
C HIS A 155 16.08 -17.71 1.58
N LEU A 156 17.05 -18.51 1.16
CA LEU A 156 18.29 -18.02 0.56
C LEU A 156 18.02 -17.19 -0.70
N ARG A 157 17.05 -17.59 -1.52
CA ARG A 157 16.64 -16.79 -2.69
C ARG A 157 15.96 -15.50 -2.28
N TRP A 158 15.09 -15.56 -1.27
CA TRP A 158 14.37 -14.40 -0.75
C TRP A 158 15.33 -13.32 -0.24
N ILE A 159 16.33 -13.70 0.57
CA ILE A 159 17.30 -12.73 1.12
C ILE A 159 18.24 -12.15 0.05
N ASN A 160 18.46 -12.88 -1.04
CA ASN A 160 19.36 -12.50 -2.14
C ASN A 160 18.63 -11.91 -3.34
N CYS A 161 17.31 -11.78 -3.30
CA CYS A 161 16.54 -11.24 -4.43
C CYS A 161 16.87 -9.75 -4.59
N GLU A 162 17.37 -9.36 -5.75
CA GLU A 162 17.48 -7.96 -6.13
C GLU A 162 16.08 -7.34 -6.08
N TYR A 163 15.97 -6.16 -5.46
CA TYR A 163 14.70 -5.50 -5.17
C TYR A 163 13.88 -5.29 -6.45
N THR A 164 12.95 -6.20 -6.73
CA THR A 164 11.92 -5.98 -7.74
C THR A 164 10.62 -5.55 -7.04
N PRO A 165 9.80 -4.68 -7.65
CA PRO A 165 8.52 -4.24 -7.08
C PRO A 165 7.60 -5.41 -6.63
N ASN A 166 7.72 -6.58 -7.27
CA ASN A 166 7.00 -7.81 -6.93
C ASN A 166 7.43 -8.45 -5.60
N VAL A 167 8.52 -7.99 -4.99
CA VAL A 167 9.03 -8.50 -3.71
C VAL A 167 8.40 -7.75 -2.54
N PHE A 168 7.80 -6.58 -2.74
CA PHE A 168 7.29 -5.74 -1.63
C PHE A 168 6.15 -6.42 -0.84
N PRO A 169 5.98 -6.08 0.46
CA PRO A 169 5.25 -6.91 1.40
C PRO A 169 3.84 -7.24 0.92
N LEU A 170 3.07 -6.28 0.41
CA LEU A 170 1.69 -6.55 -0.04
C LEU A 170 1.64 -7.44 -1.28
N GLY A 171 2.56 -7.26 -2.24
CA GLY A 171 2.69 -8.14 -3.40
C GLY A 171 3.09 -9.55 -3.00
N ALA A 172 4.12 -9.67 -2.15
CA ALA A 172 4.59 -10.94 -1.63
C ALA A 172 3.54 -11.67 -0.76
N ILE A 173 2.79 -10.92 0.05
CA ILE A 173 1.71 -11.45 0.89
C ILE A 173 0.60 -12.05 0.04
N SER A 174 0.31 -11.45 -1.12
CA SER A 174 -0.82 -11.87 -1.97
C SER A 174 -0.67 -13.31 -2.46
N GLY A 175 0.57 -13.75 -2.74
CA GLY A 175 0.87 -15.13 -3.12
C GLY A 175 1.17 -16.08 -1.95
N GLY A 176 1.28 -15.56 -0.71
CA GLY A 176 1.77 -16.32 0.43
C GLY A 176 3.08 -17.05 0.14
N ILE A 177 3.23 -18.29 0.64
CA ILE A 177 4.42 -19.10 0.37
C ILE A 177 4.61 -19.42 -1.12
N LYS A 178 3.54 -19.42 -1.92
CA LYS A 178 3.61 -19.64 -3.37
C LYS A 178 4.21 -18.45 -4.11
N GLY A 179 4.02 -17.23 -3.59
CA GLY A 179 4.64 -16.02 -4.12
C GLY A 179 6.13 -15.89 -3.81
N MET A 180 6.66 -16.75 -2.92
CA MET A 180 8.04 -16.70 -2.44
C MET A 180 8.98 -17.73 -3.09
N GLY A 181 8.43 -18.66 -3.86
CA GLY A 181 9.20 -19.73 -4.51
C GLY A 181 8.71 -19.98 -5.93
N LYS A 182 9.33 -20.96 -6.59
CA LYS A 182 8.87 -21.41 -7.91
C LYS A 182 7.76 -22.45 -7.77
N SER A 183 6.95 -22.61 -8.81
CA SER A 183 5.80 -23.52 -8.79
C SER A 183 6.22 -24.98 -8.55
N GLU A 184 7.40 -25.40 -9.04
CA GLU A 184 7.95 -26.75 -8.83
C GLU A 184 8.42 -27.04 -7.39
N GLU A 185 8.61 -26.00 -6.57
CA GLU A 185 9.04 -26.14 -5.17
C GLU A 185 7.85 -26.41 -4.25
N TYR A 186 6.64 -25.98 -4.62
CA TYR A 186 5.46 -26.09 -3.78
C TYR A 186 5.07 -27.55 -3.44
N PRO A 187 5.12 -28.53 -4.38
CA PRO A 187 4.84 -29.92 -4.06
C PRO A 187 5.82 -30.56 -3.05
N GLN A 188 7.00 -29.94 -2.85
CA GLN A 188 8.03 -30.41 -1.92
C GLN A 188 7.76 -29.94 -0.48
N LEU A 189 6.79 -29.06 -0.28
CA LEU A 189 6.41 -28.56 1.04
C LEU A 189 5.41 -29.49 1.71
N CYS A 190 5.64 -29.80 2.99
CA CYS A 190 4.67 -30.58 3.75
C CYS A 190 3.45 -29.72 4.13
N ARG A 191 2.29 -30.38 4.25
CA ARG A 191 1.01 -29.72 4.55
C ARG A 191 1.07 -28.87 5.83
N THR A 192 1.66 -29.39 6.90
CA THR A 192 1.81 -28.65 8.17
C THR A 192 2.53 -27.32 7.99
N CYS A 193 3.64 -27.29 7.23
CA CYS A 193 4.36 -26.04 6.99
C CYS A 193 3.55 -25.04 6.16
N VAL A 194 2.79 -25.53 5.17
CA VAL A 194 1.93 -24.68 4.33
C VAL A 194 0.79 -24.08 5.15
N ASP A 195 0.13 -24.89 5.97
CA ASP A 195 -0.98 -24.47 6.83
C ASP A 195 -0.49 -23.42 7.86
N GLU A 196 0.61 -23.70 8.56
CA GLU A 196 1.24 -22.76 9.51
C GLU A 196 1.69 -21.46 8.84
N SER A 197 2.24 -21.54 7.62
CA SER A 197 2.61 -20.33 6.85
C SER A 197 1.39 -19.48 6.54
N SER A 198 0.25 -20.10 6.24
CA SER A 198 -1.00 -19.39 5.94
C SER A 198 -1.54 -18.66 7.16
N VAL A 199 -1.45 -19.27 8.35
CA VAL A 199 -1.79 -18.60 9.62
C VAL A 199 -0.87 -17.40 9.87
N ARG A 200 0.45 -17.58 9.70
CA ARG A 200 1.43 -16.49 9.85
C ARG A 200 1.24 -15.37 8.84
N LEU A 201 0.83 -15.70 7.62
CA LEU A 201 0.52 -14.74 6.57
C LEU A 201 -0.61 -13.80 6.99
N HIS A 202 -1.68 -14.36 7.54
CA HIS A 202 -2.81 -13.59 8.03
C HIS A 202 -2.37 -12.61 9.13
N PHE A 203 -1.66 -13.10 10.16
CA PHE A 203 -1.13 -12.24 11.23
C PHE A 203 -0.21 -11.14 10.72
N PHE A 204 0.70 -11.50 9.79
CA PHE A 204 1.61 -10.53 9.21
C PHE A 204 0.86 -9.48 8.43
N ARG A 205 -0.15 -9.86 7.63
CA ARG A 205 -0.94 -8.91 6.85
C ARG A 205 -1.69 -7.92 7.73
N THR A 206 -2.39 -8.40 8.76
CA THR A 206 -3.10 -7.53 9.71
C THR A 206 -2.12 -6.61 10.43
N GLY A 207 -1.00 -7.13 10.94
CA GLY A 207 0.02 -6.33 11.62
C GLY A 207 0.78 -5.36 10.70
N PHE A 208 0.99 -5.74 9.45
CA PHE A 208 1.68 -4.92 8.44
C PHE A 208 0.81 -3.73 8.04
N CYS A 209 -0.42 -3.99 7.58
CA CYS A 209 -1.36 -2.94 7.19
C CYS A 209 -1.72 -2.04 8.39
N GLY A 210 -1.98 -2.63 9.56
CA GLY A 210 -2.25 -1.86 10.79
C GLY A 210 -1.05 -0.99 11.22
N GLY A 211 0.18 -1.42 10.91
CA GLY A 211 1.40 -0.68 11.22
C GLY A 211 1.87 0.30 10.13
N LEU A 212 1.17 0.39 9.00
CA LEU A 212 1.60 1.16 7.83
C LEU A 212 1.74 2.67 8.12
N PRO A 213 0.80 3.34 8.83
CA PRO A 213 0.96 4.74 9.20
C PRO A 213 2.25 5.00 9.98
N ARG A 214 2.57 4.12 10.93
CA ARG A 214 3.78 4.23 11.77
C ARG A 214 5.07 4.05 10.97
N ILE A 215 5.06 3.20 9.94
CA ILE A 215 6.22 3.01 9.04
C ILE A 215 6.61 4.34 8.37
N PHE A 216 5.63 5.18 8.05
CA PHE A 216 5.84 6.47 7.40
C PHE A 216 5.77 7.67 8.35
N ASN A 217 5.79 7.44 9.67
CA ASN A 217 5.69 8.48 10.70
C ASN A 217 4.41 9.35 10.57
N LEU A 218 3.27 8.72 10.26
CA LEU A 218 1.96 9.38 10.11
C LEU A 218 1.05 9.24 11.35
N GLY A 219 1.49 8.54 12.40
CA GLY A 219 0.67 8.27 13.59
C GLY A 219 0.00 6.89 13.55
N ASN A 220 -1.24 6.80 14.00
CA ASN A 220 -2.09 5.60 13.93
C ASN A 220 -3.25 5.81 12.96
N TRP A 221 -3.95 4.73 12.59
CA TRP A 221 -5.11 4.81 11.72
C TRP A 221 -6.25 5.68 12.31
N GLY A 222 -6.55 5.55 13.62
CA GLY A 222 -7.58 6.38 14.26
C GLY A 222 -7.32 7.89 14.10
N ASP A 223 -6.07 8.33 14.36
CA ASP A 223 -5.65 9.72 14.21
C ASP A 223 -5.75 10.24 12.75
N LEU A 224 -5.83 9.36 11.76
CA LEU A 224 -5.94 9.73 10.34
C LEU A 224 -7.39 9.74 9.85
N GLU A 225 -8.27 8.97 10.49
CA GLU A 225 -9.69 8.86 10.12
C GLU A 225 -10.51 9.95 10.81
N ASP A 226 -10.20 10.27 12.07
CA ASP A 226 -10.92 11.29 12.85
C ASP A 226 -10.73 12.70 12.23
N ASP A 227 -9.52 13.03 11.78
CA ASP A 227 -9.20 14.32 11.15
C ASP A 227 -9.96 14.56 9.83
N ASP A 228 -10.20 13.50 9.05
CA ASP A 228 -10.95 13.62 7.79
C ASP A 228 -12.45 13.89 8.07
N LEU A 229 -12.94 13.60 9.28
CA LEU A 229 -14.31 13.81 9.76
C LEU A 229 -14.46 15.06 10.63
N GLU A 230 -13.45 15.48 11.40
CA GLU A 230 -13.56 16.63 12.30
C GLU A 230 -13.66 17.98 11.57
N THR A 231 -13.13 18.08 10.34
CA THR A 231 -13.43 19.21 9.43
C THR A 231 -14.94 19.40 9.17
N GLU A 232 -15.79 18.46 9.54
CA GLU A 232 -17.25 18.51 9.35
C GLU A 232 -18.00 19.23 10.49
N SER A 233 -17.41 19.36 11.70
CA SER A 233 -18.15 19.78 12.89
C SER A 233 -18.02 21.27 13.25
N GLU A 234 -16.97 21.94 12.76
CA GLU A 234 -16.73 23.37 13.07
C GLU A 234 -17.50 24.33 12.15
N SER A 235 -18.08 23.85 11.04
CA SER A 235 -18.82 24.68 10.07
C SER A 235 -20.31 24.90 10.39
N GLU A 236 -20.85 24.32 11.46
CA GLU A 236 -22.28 24.47 11.85
C GLU A 236 -22.53 25.39 13.07
N SER A 237 -21.55 26.20 13.49
CA SER A 237 -21.79 27.22 14.52
C SER A 237 -22.21 28.56 13.89
N PRO A 238 -23.46 29.03 14.12
CA PRO A 238 -24.02 30.24 13.51
C PRO A 238 -23.46 31.56 14.06
#